data_AF-A0A819YSU3-F1
#
_entry.id   AF-A0A819YSU3-F1
#
_cell.length_a   1.000
_cell.length_b   1.000
_cell.length_c   1.000
_cell.angle_alpha   90.00
_cell.angle_beta   90.00
_cell.angle_gamma   90.00
#
_symmetry.space_group_name_H-M   'P 1'
#
loop_
_entity.id
_entity.type
_entity.pdbx_description
1 polymer ?
#
loop_
_entity_poly.entity_id
_entity_poly.type
_entity_poly.pdbx_seq_one_letter_code
_entity_poly.pdbx_strand_id
1 'polypeptide(L)'
;MFILCLLTAFIWGITNWFLKQGSTGLKQIKYDNQIKQFGAEIWYFFTNAQYWIPFLLNQCGSVLYYYSLSKTDFSTAVPVTNALTLLITYLCDVISRPQLLNSRFLIGMLCVTSGVALCVVSKSH
;
A
#
# COMPACT_ATOMS: atom_id res chain seq x y z
N MET A 1 13.72 -14.04 8.69
CA MET A 1 13.14 -12.86 9.36
C MET A 1 12.55 -11.87 8.36
N PHE A 2 13.33 -11.42 7.36
CA PHE A 2 12.86 -10.48 6.31
C PHE A 2 11.73 -10.98 5.40
N ILE A 3 11.54 -12.30 5.29
CA ILE A 3 10.48 -12.90 4.44
C ILE A 3 9.09 -12.36 4.81
N LEU A 4 8.80 -12.17 6.10
CA LEU A 4 7.50 -11.67 6.54
C LEU A 4 7.30 -10.19 6.20
N CYS A 5 8.37 -9.38 6.20
CA CYS A 5 8.33 -8.00 5.70
C CYS A 5 8.05 -7.95 4.20
N LEU A 6 8.66 -8.85 3.41
CA LEU A 6 8.40 -8.95 1.97
C LEU A 6 6.95 -9.36 1.68
N LEU A 7 6.43 -10.35 2.41
CA LEU A 7 5.03 -10.77 2.32
C LEU A 7 4.08 -9.64 2.71
N THR A 8 4.36 -8.95 3.81
CA THR A 8 3.60 -7.77 4.24
C THR A 8 3.59 -6.72 3.13
N ALA A 9 4.77 -6.40 2.58
CA ALA A 9 4.90 -5.38 1.55
C ALA A 9 4.07 -5.71 0.30
N PHE A 10 4.04 -6.99 -0.07
CA PHE A 10 3.25 -7.51 -1.18
C PHE A 10 1.74 -7.44 -0.92
N ILE A 11 1.30 -7.91 0.25
CA ILE A 11 -0.11 -7.83 0.68
C ILE A 11 -0.58 -6.37 0.68
N TRP A 12 0.21 -5.48 1.28
CA TRP A 12 -0.09 -4.04 1.30
C TRP A 12 -0.05 -3.41 -0.09
N GLY A 13 0.90 -3.78 -0.95
CA GLY A 13 0.98 -3.23 -2.29
C GLY A 13 -0.28 -3.51 -3.11
N ILE A 14 -0.73 -4.76 -3.09
CA ILE A 14 -1.95 -5.18 -3.80
C ILE A 14 -3.20 -4.57 -3.16
N THR A 15 -3.33 -4.63 -1.83
CA THR A 15 -4.50 -4.08 -1.16
C THR A 15 -4.60 -2.57 -1.28
N ASN A 16 -3.48 -1.83 -1.22
CA ASN A 16 -3.46 -0.39 -1.43
C ASN A 16 -3.94 -0.01 -2.84
N TRP A 17 -3.55 -0.79 -3.85
CA TRP A 17 -4.08 -0.63 -5.19
C TRP A 17 -5.60 -0.84 -5.24
N PHE A 18 -6.11 -1.93 -4.66
CA PHE A 18 -7.55 -2.17 -4.58
C PHE A 18 -8.30 -1.09 -3.79
N LEU A 19 -7.75 -0.64 -2.66
CA LEU A 19 -8.32 0.43 -1.84
C LEU A 19 -8.42 1.74 -2.61
N LYS A 20 -7.37 2.09 -3.37
CA LYS A 20 -7.37 3.26 -4.27
C LYS A 20 -8.46 3.15 -5.33
N GLN A 21 -8.69 1.95 -5.87
CA GLN A 21 -9.75 1.72 -6.85
C GLN A 21 -11.14 1.78 -6.22
N GLY A 22 -11.37 1.12 -5.07
CA GLY A 22 -12.65 1.13 -4.36
C GLY A 22 -13.05 2.52 -3.85
N SER A 23 -12.08 3.41 -3.60
CA SER A 23 -12.32 4.80 -3.20
C SER A 23 -12.59 5.75 -4.36
N THR A 24 -12.46 5.33 -5.63
CA THR A 24 -12.74 6.23 -6.78
C THR A 24 -14.20 6.68 -6.87
N GLY A 25 -15.16 5.83 -6.46
CA GLY A 25 -16.59 6.16 -6.46
C GLY A 25 -16.99 7.23 -5.44
N LEU A 26 -16.16 7.50 -4.41
CA LEU A 26 -16.38 8.62 -3.48
C LEU A 26 -16.41 9.97 -4.20
N LYS A 27 -15.61 10.13 -5.26
CA LYS A 27 -15.53 11.40 -6.01
C LYS A 27 -16.85 11.78 -6.68
N GLN A 28 -17.76 10.83 -6.85
CA GLN A 28 -19.07 11.03 -7.45
C GLN A 28 -20.13 11.43 -6.43
N ILE A 29 -19.88 11.25 -5.13
CA ILE A 29 -20.77 11.66 -4.05
C ILE A 29 -20.56 13.15 -3.81
N LYS A 30 -21.57 13.98 -4.11
CA LYS A 30 -21.55 15.41 -3.83
C LYS A 30 -22.88 15.86 -3.25
N TYR A 31 -22.82 16.47 -2.08
CA TYR A 31 -23.93 17.12 -1.39
C TYR A 31 -23.56 18.56 -1.05
N ASP A 32 -24.56 19.47 -1.09
CA ASP A 32 -24.38 20.88 -0.72
C ASP A 32 -24.05 21.08 0.77
N ASN A 33 -24.43 20.13 1.62
CA ASN A 33 -24.20 20.21 3.06
C ASN A 33 -23.05 19.29 3.48
N GLN A 34 -22.03 19.85 4.14
CA GLN A 34 -20.83 19.12 4.58
C GLN A 34 -21.15 17.94 5.50
N ILE A 35 -22.16 18.05 6.37
CA ILE A 35 -22.55 16.95 7.27
C ILE A 35 -23.17 15.79 6.48
N LYS A 36 -24.00 16.11 5.47
CA LYS A 36 -24.59 15.09 4.59
C LYS A 36 -23.54 14.45 3.69
N GLN A 37 -22.59 15.23 3.20
CA GLN A 37 -21.43 14.74 2.44
C GLN A 37 -20.64 13.73 3.28
N PHE A 38 -20.25 14.11 4.50
CA PHE A 38 -19.48 13.25 5.39
C PHE A 38 -20.24 11.96 5.75
N GLY A 39 -21.53 12.07 6.07
CA GLY A 39 -22.37 10.90 6.34
C GLY A 39 -22.49 9.95 5.14
N ALA A 40 -22.64 10.50 3.93
CA ALA A 40 -22.71 9.72 2.70
C ALA A 40 -21.38 9.06 2.33
N GLU A 41 -20.25 9.74 2.56
CA GLU A 41 -18.92 9.16 2.37
C GLU A 41 -18.67 7.99 3.33
N ILE A 42 -19.01 8.17 4.62
CA ILE A 42 -18.97 7.08 5.61
C ILE A 42 -19.83 5.91 5.14
N TRP A 43 -21.08 6.18 4.76
CA TRP A 43 -21.99 5.14 4.29
C TRP A 43 -21.48 4.41 3.05
N TYR A 44 -20.91 5.13 2.09
CA TYR A 44 -20.30 4.54 0.90
C TYR A 44 -19.16 3.61 1.27
N PHE A 45 -18.28 4.01 2.20
CA PHE A 45 -17.25 3.10 2.67
C PHE A 45 -17.89 1.83 3.21
N PHE A 46 -18.79 1.93 4.21
CA PHE A 46 -19.50 0.79 4.83
C PHE A 46 -20.23 -0.14 3.87
N THR A 47 -20.78 0.38 2.78
CA THR A 47 -21.53 -0.41 1.80
C THR A 47 -20.68 -0.91 0.64
N ASN A 48 -19.47 -0.39 0.44
CA ASN A 48 -18.60 -0.80 -0.66
C ASN A 48 -17.74 -2.01 -0.29
N ALA A 49 -18.19 -3.19 -0.70
CA ALA A 49 -17.43 -4.43 -0.55
C ALA A 49 -16.06 -4.41 -1.27
N GLN A 50 -15.94 -3.66 -2.38
CA GLN A 50 -14.66 -3.47 -3.08
C GLN A 50 -13.65 -2.65 -2.27
N TYR A 51 -14.09 -1.98 -1.21
CA TYR A 51 -13.23 -1.28 -0.25
C TYR A 51 -13.01 -2.09 1.03
N TRP A 52 -14.07 -2.64 1.64
CA TRP A 52 -13.93 -3.36 2.93
C TRP A 52 -13.12 -4.65 2.85
N ILE A 53 -13.29 -5.43 1.79
CA ILE A 53 -12.54 -6.68 1.63
C ILE A 53 -11.02 -6.41 1.59
N PRO A 54 -10.50 -5.53 0.70
CA PRO A 54 -9.08 -5.22 0.71
C PRO A 54 -8.64 -4.48 1.97
N PHE A 55 -9.51 -3.70 2.63
CA PHE A 55 -9.20 -3.07 3.92
C PHE A 55 -8.93 -4.11 5.00
N LEU A 56 -9.80 -5.12 5.16
CA LEU A 56 -9.60 -6.17 6.15
C LEU A 56 -8.34 -6.98 5.85
N LEU A 57 -8.08 -7.30 4.58
CA LEU A 57 -6.85 -7.98 4.18
C LEU A 57 -5.60 -7.14 4.49
N ASN A 58 -5.68 -5.82 4.30
CA ASN A 58 -4.61 -4.88 4.66
C ASN A 58 -4.33 -4.90 6.16
N GLN A 59 -5.37 -4.95 7.01
CA GLN A 59 -5.21 -5.07 8.47
C GLN A 59 -4.59 -6.40 8.89
N CYS A 60 -4.90 -7.50 8.21
CA CYS A 60 -4.19 -8.77 8.43
C CYS A 60 -2.70 -8.64 8.10
N GLY A 61 -2.35 -7.88 7.06
CA GLY A 61 -0.96 -7.51 6.74
C GLY A 61 -0.27 -6.79 7.90
N SER A 62 -0.96 -5.87 8.59
CA SER A 62 -0.42 -5.17 9.77
C SER A 62 -0.05 -6.14 10.91
N VAL A 63 -0.81 -7.20 11.13
CA VAL A 63 -0.49 -8.21 12.15
C VAL A 63 0.83 -8.92 11.82
N LEU A 64 0.98 -9.35 10.56
CA LEU A 64 2.24 -9.96 10.08
C LEU A 64 3.41 -8.99 10.21
N TYR A 65 3.18 -7.70 9.93
CA TYR A 65 4.18 -6.66 10.05
C TYR A 65 4.64 -6.44 11.48
N TYR A 66 3.71 -6.30 12.43
CA TYR A 66 4.03 -6.14 13.86
C TYR A 66 4.77 -7.36 14.40
N TYR A 67 4.39 -8.56 14.00
CA TYR A 67 5.13 -9.75 14.35
C TYR A 67 6.56 -9.72 13.78
N SER A 68 6.74 -9.27 12.54
CA SER A 68 8.06 -9.13 11.91
C SER A 68 8.95 -8.11 12.60
N LEU A 69 8.37 -6.98 13.02
CA LEU A 69 9.01 -5.91 13.79
C LEU A 69 9.48 -6.40 15.17
N SER A 70 8.76 -7.33 15.79
CA SER A 70 9.21 -7.93 17.07
C SER A 70 10.49 -8.76 16.94
N LYS A 71 10.85 -9.13 15.70
CA LYS A 71 12.01 -9.98 15.41
C LYS A 71 13.11 -9.20 14.68
N THR A 72 12.77 -8.17 13.90
CA THR A 72 13.69 -7.45 13.00
C THR A 72 13.93 -6.02 13.44
N ASP A 73 15.12 -5.49 13.17
CA ASP A 73 15.45 -4.10 13.43
C ASP A 73 14.46 -3.14 12.75
N PHE A 74 13.80 -2.32 13.57
CA PHE A 74 12.82 -1.33 13.14
C PHE A 74 13.37 -0.42 12.03
N SER A 75 14.63 0.01 12.18
CA SER A 75 15.31 0.95 11.28
C SER A 75 15.55 0.40 9.86
N THR A 76 15.43 -0.91 9.65
CA THR A 76 15.59 -1.57 8.34
C THR A 76 14.28 -2.14 7.82
N ALA A 77 13.47 -2.71 8.71
CA ALA A 77 12.18 -3.29 8.35
C ALA A 77 11.19 -2.26 7.80
N VAL A 78 11.14 -1.06 8.40
CA VAL A 78 10.20 0.01 7.99
C VAL A 78 10.52 0.56 6.59
N PRO A 79 11.76 1.00 6.28
CA PRO A 79 12.05 1.53 4.95
C PRO A 79 11.87 0.49 3.85
N VAL A 80 12.29 -0.77 4.06
CA VAL A 80 12.17 -1.84 3.05
C VAL A 80 10.71 -2.11 2.73
N THR A 81 9.89 -2.32 3.76
CA THR A 81 8.48 -2.69 3.60
C THR A 81 7.74 -1.58 2.85
N ASN A 82 7.94 -0.32 3.25
CA ASN A 82 7.27 0.82 2.63
C ASN A 82 7.71 1.05 1.17
N ALA A 83 9.02 1.02 0.88
CA ALA A 83 9.52 1.21 -0.48
C ALA A 83 8.96 0.13 -1.43
N LEU A 84 8.98 -1.13 -0.97
CA LEU A 84 8.48 -2.25 -1.75
C LEU A 84 6.95 -2.21 -1.91
N THR A 85 6.19 -1.84 -0.86
CA THR A 85 4.74 -1.63 -0.95
C THR A 85 4.39 -0.59 -2.01
N LEU A 86 5.09 0.55 -2.01
CA LEU A 86 4.85 1.60 -3.00
C LEU A 86 5.20 1.12 -4.42
N LEU A 87 6.30 0.40 -4.58
CA LEU A 87 6.70 -0.15 -5.88
C LEU A 87 5.63 -1.12 -6.41
N ILE A 88 5.17 -2.05 -5.57
CA ILE A 88 4.15 -3.04 -5.94
C ILE A 88 2.82 -2.35 -6.25
N THR A 89 2.40 -1.37 -5.43
CA THR A 89 1.18 -0.58 -5.69
C THR A 89 1.23 0.08 -7.07
N TYR A 90 2.36 0.69 -7.41
CA TYR A 90 2.55 1.34 -8.70
C TYR A 90 2.59 0.33 -9.86
N LEU A 91 3.23 -0.82 -9.68
CA LEU A 91 3.21 -1.88 -10.68
C LEU A 91 1.79 -2.40 -10.92
N CYS A 92 0.98 -2.59 -9.87
CA CYS A 92 -0.44 -2.95 -10.00
C CYS A 92 -1.23 -1.87 -10.75
N ASP A 93 -0.97 -0.59 -10.48
CA ASP A 93 -1.56 0.54 -11.23
C ASP A 93 -1.23 0.46 -12.72
N VAL A 94 0.04 0.24 -13.07
CA VAL A 94 0.51 0.15 -14.46
C VAL A 94 -0.02 -1.09 -15.17
N ILE A 95 -0.01 -2.25 -14.51
CA ILE A 95 -0.55 -3.50 -15.08
C ILE A 95 -2.03 -3.34 -15.41
N SER A 96 -2.78 -2.69 -14.51
CA SER A 96 -4.22 -2.49 -14.69
C SER A 96 -4.55 -1.34 -15.65
N ARG A 97 -3.68 -0.33 -15.72
CA ARG A 97 -3.83 0.86 -16.56
C ARG A 97 -2.47 1.23 -17.15
N PRO A 98 -2.05 0.60 -18.26
CA PRO A 98 -0.72 0.81 -18.86
C PRO A 98 -0.42 2.28 -19.20
N GLN A 99 -1.45 3.09 -19.45
CA GLN A 99 -1.34 4.53 -19.68
C GLN A 99 -0.79 5.33 -18.49
N LEU A 100 -0.79 4.77 -17.28
CA LEU A 100 -0.21 5.40 -16.10
C LEU A 100 1.32 5.21 -16.01
N LEU A 101 1.92 4.47 -16.94
CA LEU A 101 3.35 4.23 -16.95
C LEU A 101 4.13 5.54 -17.12
N ASN A 102 4.84 5.90 -16.06
CA ASN A 102 5.86 6.94 -16.03
C ASN A 102 7.22 6.30 -15.79
N SER A 103 8.04 6.21 -16.85
CA SER A 103 9.36 5.57 -16.79
C SER A 103 10.30 6.26 -15.80
N ARG A 104 10.22 7.59 -15.65
CA ARG A 104 11.06 8.33 -14.69
C ARG A 104 10.68 7.98 -13.26
N PHE A 105 9.38 7.89 -12.97
CA PHE A 105 8.90 7.46 -11.66
C PHE A 105 9.29 6.02 -11.37
N LEU A 106 9.16 5.10 -12.34
CA LEU A 106 9.56 3.71 -12.17
C LEU A 106 11.06 3.57 -11.87
N ILE A 107 11.91 4.27 -12.62
CA ILE A 107 13.37 4.27 -12.39
C ILE A 107 13.69 4.83 -11.01
N GLY A 108 13.03 5.92 -10.60
CA GLY A 108 13.18 6.50 -9.27
C GLY A 108 12.79 5.50 -8.16
N MET A 109 11.65 4.84 -8.31
CA MET A 109 11.16 3.82 -7.38
C MET A 109 12.11 2.62 -7.28
N LEU A 110 12.66 2.15 -8.40
CA LEU A 110 13.65 1.08 -8.42
C LEU A 110 14.94 1.52 -7.71
N CYS A 111 15.41 2.75 -7.94
CA CYS A 111 16.59 3.31 -7.29
C CYS A 111 16.41 3.45 -5.77
N VAL A 112 15.23 3.92 -5.32
CA VAL A 112 14.91 4.00 -3.87
C VAL A 112 14.86 2.60 -3.26
N THR A 113 14.18 1.66 -3.92
CA THR A 113 14.04 0.29 -3.40
C THR A 113 15.39 -0.42 -3.33
N SER A 114 16.25 -0.25 -4.33
CA SER A 114 17.60 -0.81 -4.33
C SER A 114 18.51 -0.14 -3.30
N GLY A 115 18.46 1.19 -3.16
CA GLY A 115 19.21 1.91 -2.12
C GLY A 115 18.84 1.43 -0.71
N VAL A 116 17.54 1.29 -0.44
CA VAL A 116 17.05 0.75 0.84
C VAL A 116 17.50 -0.71 1.04
N ALA A 117 17.44 -1.55 -0.01
CA ALA A 117 17.93 -2.93 0.06
C ALA A 117 19.43 -2.99 0.39
N LEU A 118 20.25 -2.12 -0.21
CA LEU A 118 21.68 -2.00 0.10
C LEU A 118 21.92 -1.61 1.57
N CYS A 119 21.17 -0.66 2.11
CA CYS A 119 21.26 -0.29 3.53
C CYS A 119 20.94 -1.46 4.46
N VAL A 120 20.03 -2.34 4.07
CA VAL A 120 19.67 -3.53 4.86
C VAL A 120 20.74 -4.61 4.78
N VAL A 121 21.24 -4.89 3.58
CA VAL A 121 22.33 -5.87 3.38
C VAL A 121 23.57 -5.44 4.17
N SER A 122 23.91 -4.15 4.18
CA SER A 122 25.03 -3.62 4.95
C SER A 122 24.89 -3.77 6.46
N LYS A 123 23.67 -3.85 6.99
CA LYS A 123 23.41 -4.05 8.43
C LYS A 123 23.30 -5.53 8.82
N SER A 124 23.13 -6.42 7.84
CA SER A 124 23.10 -7.87 8.05
C SER A 124 24.48 -8.52 8.08
N HIS A 125 25.52 -7.75 7.74
CA HIS A 125 26.94 -8.09 7.91
C HIS A 125 27.50 -7.37 9.13
#